data_AF-A0A8N1SAH5-F1
#
_entry.id   AF-A0A8N1SAH5-F1
#
_cell.length_a   1.000
_cell.length_b   1.000
_cell.length_c   1.000
_cell.angle_alpha   90.00
_cell.angle_beta   90.00
_cell.angle_gamma   90.00
#
_symmetry.space_group_name_H-M   'P 1'
#
loop_
_entity.id
_entity.type
_entity.pdbx_description
1 polymer ?
#
loop_
_entity_poly.entity_id
_entity_poly.type
_entity_poly.pdbx_seq_one_letter_code
_entity_poly.pdbx_strand_id
1 'polypeptide(L)'
;MDPFIKEKQYPVLRTQTFYSEEHSKWITILTKSSQKWVIPLTYTTPPYNDFKKTVPLHYLEEFNRIELSDSEKKWIIFNLQQTGYYRVNYNFDDWIKIENYLNSDDNYKEIHVLNRAQIIDDAFYFVTSGKLHSSVLWKLTKYLQKDNKYVAWYPIFKIIERLSFIIPYHSQITYFKETILELLTALLYKIGYMENDNDDPHIKCLRQEAAKWACVLGDRICKKKALFNLKRHLANQTHNKLLPWWKKWTYCNGLSVSHIPFDNVFNNLDEMLETENPETMETLACSNNFSDLFSIFFQLQMKQTWK
;
A
#
# COMPACT_ATOMS: atom_id res chain seq x y z
N MET A 1 -15.10 -4.11 -27.59
CA MET A 1 -15.18 -4.86 -26.32
C MET A 1 -14.43 -6.19 -26.41
N ASP A 2 -14.51 -6.90 -27.53
CA ASP A 2 -13.90 -8.22 -27.78
C ASP A 2 -12.54 -8.53 -27.13
N PRO A 3 -11.48 -7.69 -27.26
CA PRO A 3 -10.20 -8.02 -26.64
C PRO A 3 -10.26 -7.99 -25.11
N PHE A 4 -11.03 -7.08 -24.49
CA PHE A 4 -11.19 -7.00 -23.03
C PHE A 4 -11.86 -8.23 -22.41
N ILE A 5 -12.56 -9.03 -23.22
CA ILE A 5 -13.26 -10.23 -22.75
C ILE A 5 -12.48 -11.50 -23.09
N LYS A 6 -11.83 -11.53 -24.26
CA LYS A 6 -11.17 -12.74 -24.80
C LYS A 6 -9.73 -12.91 -24.31
N GLU A 7 -9.09 -11.83 -23.87
CA GLU A 7 -7.65 -11.81 -23.63
C GLU A 7 -7.33 -11.74 -22.14
N LYS A 8 -6.30 -12.47 -21.72
CA LYS A 8 -5.82 -12.46 -20.33
C LYS A 8 -4.99 -11.23 -19.96
N GLN A 9 -4.63 -10.42 -20.95
CA GLN A 9 -3.77 -9.24 -20.79
C GLN A 9 -4.60 -7.96 -20.89
N TYR A 10 -4.03 -6.85 -20.41
CA TYR A 10 -4.60 -5.51 -20.55
C TYR A 10 -3.61 -4.59 -21.29
N PRO A 11 -4.10 -3.56 -22.00
CA PRO A 11 -3.23 -2.66 -22.73
C PRO A 11 -2.46 -1.72 -21.79
N VAL A 12 -1.30 -1.28 -22.26
CA VAL A 12 -0.50 -0.22 -21.62
C VAL A 12 -0.45 0.97 -22.55
N LEU A 13 -0.89 2.11 -22.02
CA LEU A 13 -0.72 3.43 -22.62
C LEU A 13 0.69 3.92 -22.32
N ARG A 14 1.52 4.19 -23.34
CA ARG A 14 2.86 4.77 -23.14
C ARG A 14 2.90 6.18 -23.70
N THR A 15 3.47 7.12 -22.96
CA THR A 15 3.75 8.46 -23.49
C THR A 15 5.19 8.54 -24.02
N GLN A 16 5.38 9.26 -25.12
CA GLN A 16 6.69 9.65 -25.65
C GLN A 16 6.65 11.14 -25.93
N THR A 17 7.69 11.85 -25.51
CA THR A 17 7.86 13.25 -25.87
C THR A 17 8.76 13.37 -27.08
N PHE A 18 8.33 14.15 -28.07
CA PHE A 18 9.18 14.66 -29.14
C PHE A 18 9.34 16.17 -28.96
N TYR A 19 10.53 16.68 -29.27
CA TYR A 19 10.80 18.10 -29.36
C TYR A 19 10.87 18.44 -30.86
N SER A 20 10.07 19.43 -31.31
CA SER A 20 10.27 20.01 -32.65
C SER A 20 11.33 21.11 -32.61
N GLU A 21 11.76 21.53 -33.80
CA GLU A 21 12.65 22.69 -33.98
C GLU A 21 12.06 24.01 -33.44
N GLU A 22 10.73 24.08 -33.23
CA GLU A 22 10.02 25.27 -32.70
C GLU A 22 9.79 25.22 -31.17
N HIS A 23 10.51 24.37 -30.42
CA HIS A 23 10.30 24.15 -28.97
C HIS A 23 8.90 23.62 -28.60
N SER A 24 8.10 23.15 -29.56
CA SER A 24 6.83 22.50 -29.26
C SER A 24 7.07 21.07 -28.76
N LYS A 25 6.48 20.75 -27.60
CA LYS A 25 6.52 19.43 -26.97
C LYS A 25 5.33 18.62 -27.45
N TRP A 26 5.57 17.48 -28.09
CA TRP A 26 4.54 16.59 -28.60
C TRP A 26 4.49 15.34 -27.75
N ILE A 27 3.30 14.95 -27.26
CA ILE A 27 3.14 13.69 -26.54
C ILE A 27 2.54 12.66 -27.49
N THR A 28 3.38 11.80 -28.06
CA THR A 28 2.91 10.64 -28.79
C THR A 28 2.47 9.56 -27.81
N ILE A 29 1.29 9.03 -28.05
CA ILE A 29 0.74 7.95 -27.25
C ILE A 29 0.95 6.63 -28.01
N LEU A 30 1.65 5.70 -27.39
CA LEU A 30 1.91 4.37 -27.96
C LEU A 30 1.15 3.31 -27.18
N THR A 31 0.35 2.53 -27.89
CA THR A 31 -0.26 1.32 -27.35
C THR A 31 0.62 0.13 -27.71
N LYS A 32 1.33 -0.45 -26.73
CA LYS A 32 2.15 -1.65 -26.99
C LYS A 32 1.27 -2.89 -26.88
N SER A 33 0.53 -3.21 -27.93
CA SER A 33 -0.24 -4.44 -27.99
C SER A 33 -0.09 -5.11 -29.35
N SER A 34 0.17 -6.41 -29.34
CA SER A 34 0.07 -7.28 -30.53
C SER A 34 -1.36 -7.50 -31.00
N GLN A 35 -2.35 -6.94 -30.30
CA GLN A 35 -3.79 -7.07 -30.51
C GLN A 35 -4.45 -5.70 -30.62
N LYS A 36 -5.57 -5.64 -31.36
CA LYS A 36 -6.37 -4.44 -31.63
C LYS A 36 -7.16 -3.96 -30.41
N TRP A 37 -6.49 -3.46 -29.38
CA TRP A 37 -7.19 -2.76 -28.29
C TRP A 37 -7.63 -1.39 -28.74
N VAL A 38 -8.83 -1.00 -28.29
CA VAL A 38 -9.32 0.37 -28.39
C VAL A 38 -9.31 0.94 -26.98
N ILE A 39 -8.42 1.89 -26.70
CA ILE A 39 -8.28 2.50 -25.38
C ILE A 39 -9.17 3.76 -25.30
N PRO A 40 -10.19 3.79 -24.41
CA PRO A 40 -10.98 4.98 -24.17
C PRO A 40 -10.16 5.99 -23.34
N LEU A 41 -9.62 7.01 -24.01
CA LEU A 41 -8.71 7.96 -23.40
C LEU A 41 -9.44 9.08 -22.69
N THR A 42 -9.11 9.26 -21.41
CA THR A 42 -9.42 10.46 -20.62
C THR A 42 -8.11 11.06 -20.13
N TYR A 43 -8.02 12.39 -20.07
CA TYR A 43 -6.88 13.08 -19.50
C TYR A 43 -7.25 14.47 -19.01
N THR A 44 -6.43 15.00 -18.10
CA THR A 44 -6.52 16.38 -17.64
C THR A 44 -5.12 16.95 -17.43
N THR A 45 -5.04 18.26 -17.49
CA THR A 45 -3.81 19.03 -17.32
C THR A 45 -4.14 20.35 -16.63
N PRO A 46 -3.21 20.95 -15.87
CA PRO A 46 -3.36 22.32 -15.40
C PRO A 46 -3.56 23.30 -16.57
N PRO A 47 -4.31 24.40 -16.37
CA PRO A 47 -5.02 24.78 -15.13
C PRO A 47 -6.41 24.14 -14.96
N TYR A 48 -6.90 23.35 -15.94
CA TYR A 48 -8.26 22.83 -15.92
C TYR A 48 -8.51 21.87 -14.75
N ASN A 49 -7.57 20.94 -14.50
CA ASN A 49 -7.60 20.01 -13.37
C ASN A 49 -8.95 19.27 -13.16
N ASP A 50 -9.74 19.10 -14.23
CA ASP A 50 -11.05 18.47 -14.12
C ASP A 50 -10.93 16.94 -14.15
N PHE A 51 -10.80 16.35 -12.96
CA PHE A 51 -10.79 14.90 -12.78
C PHE A 51 -12.19 14.26 -12.81
N LYS A 52 -13.27 15.04 -12.90
CA LYS A 52 -14.64 14.52 -12.95
C LYS A 52 -15.08 14.19 -14.37
N LYS A 53 -14.42 14.74 -15.38
CA LYS A 53 -14.69 14.48 -16.80
C LYS A 53 -14.15 13.12 -17.26
N THR A 54 -14.77 12.03 -16.78
CA THR A 54 -14.38 10.64 -17.07
C THR A 54 -14.97 10.09 -18.37
N VAL A 55 -15.68 10.90 -19.15
CA VAL A 55 -16.14 10.52 -20.49
C VAL A 55 -14.96 10.54 -21.46
N PRO A 56 -14.71 9.46 -22.23
CA PRO A 56 -13.58 9.40 -23.16
C PRO A 56 -13.62 10.54 -24.19
N LEU A 57 -12.48 11.23 -24.33
CA LEU A 57 -12.29 12.28 -25.34
C LEU A 57 -11.89 11.69 -26.68
N HIS A 58 -11.14 10.59 -26.65
CA HIS A 58 -10.64 9.90 -27.83
C HIS A 58 -10.70 8.39 -27.61
N TYR A 59 -10.84 7.64 -28.71
CA TYR A 59 -10.69 6.19 -28.72
C TYR A 59 -9.40 5.88 -29.49
N LEU A 60 -8.41 5.37 -28.77
CA LEU A 60 -7.08 5.14 -29.33
C LEU A 60 -6.92 3.70 -29.81
N GLU A 61 -6.57 3.57 -31.09
CA GLU A 61 -6.13 2.34 -31.73
C GLU A 61 -4.60 2.34 -31.89
N GLU A 62 -4.05 1.26 -32.45
CA GLU A 62 -2.61 1.08 -32.56
C GLU A 62 -1.92 2.20 -33.35
N PHE A 63 -0.87 2.78 -32.78
CA PHE A 63 -0.08 3.89 -33.34
C PHE A 63 -0.83 5.22 -33.54
N ASN A 64 -1.98 5.41 -32.88
CA ASN A 64 -2.68 6.69 -32.91
C ASN A 64 -1.89 7.77 -32.17
N ARG A 65 -1.68 8.91 -32.84
CA ARG A 65 -1.04 10.09 -32.27
C ARG A 65 -2.13 11.06 -31.82
N ILE A 66 -2.03 11.56 -30.59
CA ILE A 66 -2.79 12.72 -30.16
C ILE A 66 -1.80 13.85 -29.98
N GLU A 67 -2.04 14.94 -30.68
CA GLU A 67 -1.29 16.15 -30.47
C GLU A 67 -1.80 16.84 -29.22
N LEU A 68 -0.94 16.92 -28.20
CA LEU A 68 -1.19 17.69 -26.99
C LEU A 68 -0.24 18.88 -27.03
N SER A 69 -0.75 20.00 -27.54
CA SER A 69 -0.05 21.27 -27.58
C SER A 69 0.11 21.80 -26.15
N ASP A 70 1.25 21.50 -25.49
CA ASP A 70 1.77 22.36 -24.42
C ASP A 70 3.16 21.93 -23.90
N SER A 71 4.16 22.79 -24.12
CA SER A 71 5.50 22.66 -23.53
C SER A 71 5.55 23.11 -22.06
N GLU A 72 4.58 23.91 -21.60
CA GLU A 72 4.63 24.56 -20.27
C GLU A 72 3.79 23.87 -19.19
N LYS A 73 3.03 22.83 -19.53
CA LYS A 73 2.17 22.15 -18.55
C LYS A 73 2.98 21.52 -17.42
N LYS A 74 2.55 21.80 -16.18
CA LYS A 74 3.16 21.25 -14.95
C LYS A 74 3.09 19.72 -14.91
N TRP A 75 2.03 19.11 -15.42
CA TRP A 75 1.86 17.66 -15.55
C TRP A 75 0.68 17.33 -16.49
N ILE A 76 0.60 16.06 -16.89
CA ILE A 76 -0.58 15.47 -17.51
C ILE A 76 -0.91 14.16 -16.82
N ILE A 77 -2.19 13.94 -16.52
CA ILE A 77 -2.67 12.67 -15.97
C ILE A 77 -3.69 12.08 -16.93
N PHE A 78 -3.45 10.83 -17.32
CA PHE A 78 -4.37 10.02 -18.13
C PHE A 78 -5.17 9.06 -17.24
N ASN A 79 -6.26 8.52 -17.82
CA ASN A 79 -7.16 7.56 -17.16
C ASN A 79 -7.80 8.16 -15.89
N LEU A 80 -8.57 9.23 -16.05
CA LEU A 80 -9.19 9.94 -14.94
C LEU A 80 -10.04 9.00 -14.10
N GLN A 81 -9.77 9.02 -12.79
CA GLN A 81 -10.33 8.15 -11.76
C GLN A 81 -10.13 6.64 -12.02
N GLN A 82 -9.18 6.27 -12.88
CA GLN A 82 -8.91 4.88 -13.26
C GLN A 82 -10.15 4.17 -13.83
N THR A 83 -10.99 4.89 -14.56
CA THR A 83 -12.23 4.36 -15.15
C THR A 83 -11.99 3.43 -16.33
N GLY A 84 -10.85 3.57 -17.02
CA GLY A 84 -10.41 2.68 -18.06
C GLY A 84 -9.57 1.52 -17.52
N TYR A 85 -9.78 0.33 -18.08
CA TYR A 85 -9.04 -0.89 -17.72
C TYR A 85 -7.68 -0.98 -18.45
N TYR A 86 -6.78 -0.05 -18.14
CA TYR A 86 -5.42 0.00 -18.71
C TYR A 86 -4.46 0.72 -17.77
N ARG A 87 -3.16 0.48 -17.94
CA ARG A 87 -2.09 1.16 -17.19
C ARG A 87 -1.45 2.29 -17.99
N VAL A 88 -0.93 3.30 -17.32
CA VAL A 88 -0.28 4.45 -17.96
C VAL A 88 1.21 4.50 -17.60
N ASN A 89 2.06 4.33 -18.61
CA ASN A 89 3.50 4.52 -18.49
C ASN A 89 3.90 5.87 -19.10
N TYR A 90 4.14 6.85 -18.24
CA TYR A 90 4.64 8.14 -18.65
C TYR A 90 6.11 8.03 -19.11
N ASN A 91 6.56 8.96 -19.95
CA ASN A 91 7.98 9.12 -20.19
C ASN A 91 8.67 9.70 -18.93
N PHE A 92 9.99 9.72 -18.93
CA PHE A 92 10.75 10.11 -17.74
C PHE A 92 10.46 11.55 -17.29
N ASP A 93 10.39 12.51 -18.22
CA ASP A 93 10.11 13.91 -17.90
C ASP A 93 8.71 14.10 -17.29
N ASP A 94 7.71 13.38 -17.81
CA ASP A 94 6.35 13.44 -17.29
C ASP A 94 6.25 12.77 -15.90
N TRP A 95 6.97 11.67 -15.66
CA TRP A 95 7.11 11.09 -14.32
C TRP A 95 7.70 12.09 -13.32
N ILE A 96 8.76 12.82 -13.69
CA ILE A 96 9.37 13.86 -12.83
C ILE A 96 8.38 15.01 -12.58
N LYS A 97 7.66 15.44 -13.60
CA LYS A 97 6.63 16.48 -13.49
C LYS A 97 5.53 16.09 -12.48
N ILE A 98 5.04 14.86 -12.58
CA ILE A 98 4.06 14.29 -11.63
C ILE A 98 4.65 14.20 -10.22
N GLU A 99 5.88 13.69 -10.10
CA GLU A 99 6.61 13.60 -8.84
C GLU A 99 6.72 14.96 -8.14
N ASN A 100 7.22 15.97 -8.84
CA ASN A 100 7.41 17.32 -8.30
C ASN A 100 6.08 17.92 -7.84
N TYR A 101 5.01 17.69 -8.62
CA TYR A 101 3.70 18.20 -8.28
C TYR A 101 3.08 17.50 -7.08
N LEU A 102 3.17 16.17 -7.00
CA LEU A 102 2.72 15.41 -5.84
C LEU A 102 3.45 15.84 -4.56
N ASN A 103 4.74 16.13 -4.64
CA ASN A 103 5.54 16.53 -3.47
C ASN A 103 5.41 18.02 -3.10
N SER A 104 4.79 18.84 -3.95
CA SER A 104 4.43 20.22 -3.60
C SER A 104 3.42 20.25 -2.46
N ASP A 105 3.45 21.30 -1.63
CA ASP A 105 2.82 21.28 -0.29
C ASP A 105 1.37 20.84 -0.26
N ASP A 106 0.47 21.63 -0.83
CA ASP A 106 -0.97 21.34 -0.82
C ASP A 106 -1.55 21.06 -2.20
N ASN A 107 -0.81 21.30 -3.29
CA ASN A 107 -1.35 21.17 -4.65
C ASN A 107 -1.59 19.70 -5.04
N TYR A 108 -0.95 18.73 -4.38
CA TYR A 108 -1.19 17.31 -4.67
C TYR A 108 -2.67 16.91 -4.53
N LYS A 109 -3.45 17.65 -3.73
CA LYS A 109 -4.89 17.45 -3.54
C LYS A 109 -5.71 17.76 -4.79
N GLU A 110 -5.18 18.57 -5.72
CA GLU A 110 -5.80 18.82 -7.03
C GLU A 110 -5.83 17.56 -7.88
N ILE A 111 -4.83 16.66 -7.75
CA ILE A 111 -4.89 15.34 -8.39
C ILE A 111 -5.86 14.46 -7.62
N HIS A 112 -6.88 13.93 -8.29
CA HIS A 112 -7.89 13.10 -7.64
C HIS A 112 -7.27 11.88 -6.92
N VAL A 113 -7.81 11.53 -5.74
CA VAL A 113 -7.25 10.47 -4.87
C VAL A 113 -7.11 9.12 -5.58
N LEU A 114 -8.06 8.76 -6.46
CA LEU A 114 -7.97 7.53 -7.27
C LEU A 114 -6.80 7.57 -8.27
N ASN A 115 -6.55 8.72 -8.89
CA ASN A 115 -5.40 8.87 -9.77
C ASN A 115 -4.08 8.87 -9.00
N ARG A 116 -4.03 9.45 -7.79
CA ARG A 116 -2.86 9.36 -6.92
C ARG A 116 -2.53 7.90 -6.56
N ALA A 117 -3.57 7.10 -6.29
CA ALA A 117 -3.42 5.66 -6.06
C ALA A 117 -2.95 4.93 -7.33
N GLN A 118 -3.60 5.19 -8.47
CA GLN A 118 -3.24 4.62 -9.76
C GLN A 118 -1.78 4.91 -10.12
N ILE A 119 -1.31 6.14 -9.93
CA ILE A 119 0.07 6.56 -10.22
C ILE A 119 1.10 5.68 -9.50
N ILE A 120 0.87 5.41 -8.20
CA ILE A 120 1.77 4.56 -7.40
C ILE A 120 1.66 3.10 -7.85
N ASP A 121 0.45 2.58 -8.09
CA ASP A 121 0.23 1.19 -8.53
C ASP A 121 0.86 0.93 -9.91
N ASP A 122 0.66 1.85 -10.87
CA ASP A 122 1.27 1.81 -12.20
C ASP A 122 2.80 1.90 -12.11
N ALA A 123 3.34 2.83 -11.32
CA ALA A 123 4.78 2.94 -11.12
C ALA A 123 5.39 1.64 -10.58
N PHE A 124 4.76 1.01 -9.59
CA PHE A 124 5.23 -0.26 -9.04
C PHE A 124 5.17 -1.42 -10.06
N TYR A 125 4.12 -1.48 -10.87
CA TYR A 125 4.04 -2.43 -11.98
C TYR A 125 5.18 -2.23 -13.00
N PHE A 126 5.53 -0.98 -13.32
CA PHE A 126 6.63 -0.70 -14.25
C PHE A 126 8.02 -0.93 -13.63
N VAL A 127 8.17 -0.74 -12.31
CA VAL A 127 9.41 -1.12 -11.60
C VAL A 127 9.60 -2.64 -11.62
N THR A 128 8.57 -3.40 -11.25
CA THR A 128 8.64 -4.87 -11.21
C THR A 128 8.78 -5.51 -12.59
N SER A 129 8.38 -4.81 -13.67
CA SER A 129 8.58 -5.25 -15.05
C SER A 129 9.84 -4.69 -15.72
N GLY A 130 10.72 -4.00 -14.96
CA GLY A 130 12.00 -3.47 -15.47
C GLY A 130 11.87 -2.29 -16.44
N LYS A 131 10.71 -1.61 -16.46
CA LYS A 131 10.39 -0.50 -17.37
C LYS A 131 10.46 0.89 -16.71
N LEU A 132 10.62 0.94 -15.38
CA LEU A 132 10.78 2.16 -14.60
C LEU A 132 11.83 1.93 -13.51
N HIS A 133 12.68 2.92 -13.26
CA HIS A 133 13.67 2.83 -12.19
C HIS A 133 13.00 2.96 -10.82
N SER A 134 13.38 2.15 -9.84
CA SER A 134 12.76 2.11 -8.51
C SER A 134 12.83 3.44 -7.76
N SER A 135 13.86 4.26 -8.02
CA SER A 135 13.96 5.61 -7.43
C SER A 135 12.77 6.52 -7.76
N VAL A 136 12.17 6.37 -8.95
CA VAL A 136 10.98 7.16 -9.34
C VAL A 136 9.80 6.79 -8.46
N LEU A 137 9.56 5.50 -8.24
CA LEU A 137 8.50 5.02 -7.34
C LEU A 137 8.65 5.61 -5.94
N TRP A 138 9.84 5.53 -5.33
CA TRP A 138 10.04 6.02 -3.97
C TRP A 138 9.84 7.53 -3.85
N LYS A 139 10.29 8.29 -4.85
CA LYS A 139 10.06 9.74 -4.88
C LYS A 139 8.58 10.09 -5.08
N LEU A 140 7.84 9.33 -5.90
CA LEU A 140 6.38 9.46 -6.04
C LEU A 140 5.65 9.19 -4.73
N THR A 141 6.16 8.33 -3.85
CA THR A 141 5.48 7.98 -2.59
C THR A 141 5.68 8.99 -1.47
N LYS A 142 6.66 9.90 -1.58
CA LYS A 142 7.03 10.85 -0.51
C LYS A 142 5.87 11.74 -0.04
N TYR A 143 5.00 12.18 -0.95
CA TYR A 143 3.86 13.03 -0.57
C TYR A 143 2.89 12.35 0.40
N LEU A 144 2.89 11.02 0.49
CA LEU A 144 2.00 10.27 1.39
C LEU A 144 2.22 10.65 2.86
N GLN A 145 3.40 11.16 3.24
CA GLN A 145 3.63 11.73 4.58
C GLN A 145 2.62 12.85 4.93
N LYS A 146 2.07 13.54 3.91
CA LYS A 146 1.10 14.63 4.05
C LYS A 146 -0.35 14.15 3.86
N ASP A 147 -0.58 13.00 3.23
CA ASP A 147 -1.90 12.47 2.84
C ASP A 147 -2.44 11.49 3.89
N ASN A 148 -3.74 11.59 4.19
CA ASN A 148 -4.46 10.70 5.11
C ASN A 148 -5.65 10.00 4.46
N LYS A 149 -5.73 9.98 3.13
CA LYS A 149 -6.79 9.25 2.41
C LYS A 149 -6.37 7.79 2.23
N TYR A 150 -7.18 6.87 2.78
CA TYR A 150 -6.96 5.43 2.67
C TYR A 150 -6.67 4.96 1.24
N VAL A 151 -7.44 5.46 0.27
CA VAL A 151 -7.32 5.10 -1.14
C VAL A 151 -5.93 5.41 -1.70
N ALA A 152 -5.32 6.56 -1.35
CA ALA A 152 -3.97 6.92 -1.82
C ALA A 152 -2.89 6.00 -1.23
N TRP A 153 -3.11 5.49 -0.02
CA TRP A 153 -2.20 4.59 0.69
C TRP A 153 -2.34 3.11 0.28
N TYR A 154 -3.50 2.72 -0.25
CA TYR A 154 -3.79 1.33 -0.59
C TYR A 154 -2.73 0.65 -1.48
N PRO A 155 -2.19 1.28 -2.56
CA PRO A 155 -1.12 0.69 -3.34
C PRO A 155 0.13 0.39 -2.51
N ILE A 156 0.49 1.27 -1.56
CA ILE A 156 1.64 1.05 -0.68
C ILE A 156 1.44 -0.17 0.20
N PHE A 157 0.26 -0.35 0.80
CA PHE A 157 -0.02 -1.56 1.57
C PHE A 157 0.11 -2.82 0.74
N LYS A 158 -0.33 -2.81 -0.53
CA LYS A 158 -0.16 -3.94 -1.44
C LYS A 158 1.28 -4.18 -1.87
N ILE A 159 2.09 -3.12 -2.01
CA ILE A 159 3.53 -3.24 -2.23
C ILE A 159 4.19 -3.90 -1.01
N ILE A 160 3.87 -3.45 0.20
CA ILE A 160 4.44 -4.02 1.44
C ILE A 160 4.01 -5.48 1.60
N GLU A 161 2.73 -5.80 1.39
CA GLU A 161 2.22 -7.17 1.43
C GLU A 161 2.94 -8.08 0.45
N ARG A 162 3.11 -7.63 -0.80
CA ARG A 162 3.81 -8.41 -1.83
C ARG A 162 5.29 -8.61 -1.49
N LEU A 163 5.92 -7.64 -0.83
CA LEU A 163 7.35 -7.69 -0.50
C LEU A 163 7.60 -8.21 0.93
N SER A 164 6.57 -8.56 1.71
CA SER A 164 6.75 -8.88 3.12
C SER A 164 7.57 -10.14 3.35
N PHE A 165 7.48 -11.12 2.44
CA PHE A 165 8.17 -12.41 2.56
C PHE A 165 9.70 -12.31 2.45
N ILE A 166 10.22 -11.25 1.82
CA ILE A 166 11.67 -11.04 1.67
C ILE A 166 12.29 -10.22 2.81
N ILE A 167 11.47 -9.46 3.56
CA ILE A 167 11.93 -8.55 4.62
C ILE A 167 12.85 -9.21 5.66
N PRO A 168 12.59 -10.44 6.14
CA PRO A 168 13.44 -11.07 7.16
C PRO A 168 14.83 -11.48 6.67
N TYR A 169 15.05 -11.60 5.35
CA TYR A 169 16.16 -12.37 4.80
C TYR A 169 17.24 -11.54 4.10
N HIS A 170 17.05 -10.23 3.92
CA HIS A 170 17.89 -9.48 2.98
C HIS A 170 18.42 -8.14 3.53
N SER A 171 19.74 -8.03 3.64
CA SER A 171 20.43 -6.81 4.09
C SER A 171 20.20 -5.60 3.17
N GLN A 172 19.99 -5.82 1.86
CA GLN A 172 19.72 -4.72 0.91
C GLN A 172 18.25 -4.22 0.97
N ILE A 173 17.36 -4.86 1.75
CA ILE A 173 15.98 -4.37 1.96
C ILE A 173 15.94 -3.23 2.98
N THR A 174 17.06 -2.93 3.65
CA THR A 174 17.16 -1.85 4.64
C THR A 174 16.60 -0.54 4.11
N TYR A 175 16.95 -0.13 2.88
CA TYR A 175 16.42 1.09 2.28
C TYR A 175 14.89 1.08 2.09
N PHE A 176 14.33 -0.04 1.59
CA PHE A 176 12.88 -0.20 1.45
C PHE A 176 12.19 -0.13 2.82
N LYS A 177 12.70 -0.89 3.79
CA LYS A 177 12.17 -0.94 5.15
C LYS A 177 12.18 0.44 5.79
N GLU A 178 13.30 1.16 5.73
CA GLU A 178 13.45 2.50 6.29
C GLU A 178 12.50 3.50 5.62
N THR A 179 12.44 3.50 4.28
CA THR A 179 11.55 4.39 3.52
C THR A 179 10.08 4.16 3.90
N ILE A 180 9.62 2.91 3.92
CA ILE A 180 8.24 2.60 4.29
C ILE A 180 7.97 2.95 5.76
N LEU A 181 8.91 2.63 6.65
CA LEU A 181 8.76 2.93 8.07
C LEU A 181 8.68 4.44 8.34
N GLU A 182 9.45 5.25 7.63
CA GLU A 182 9.36 6.72 7.67
C GLU A 182 7.96 7.21 7.26
N LEU A 183 7.42 6.67 6.14
CA LEU A 183 6.07 7.01 5.69
C LEU A 183 5.02 6.65 6.75
N LEU A 184 5.05 5.42 7.24
CA LEU A 184 4.07 4.90 8.20
C LEU A 184 4.12 5.65 9.54
N THR A 185 5.32 5.95 10.02
CA THR A 185 5.50 6.67 11.30
C THR A 185 5.01 8.11 11.19
N ALA A 186 5.28 8.79 10.07
CA ALA A 186 4.74 10.14 9.81
C ALA A 186 3.20 10.15 9.79
N LEU A 187 2.59 9.18 9.10
CA LEU A 187 1.14 9.01 9.08
C LEU A 187 0.57 8.77 10.49
N LEU A 188 1.13 7.79 11.23
CA LEU A 188 0.65 7.41 12.56
C LEU A 188 0.91 8.48 13.61
N TYR A 189 1.90 9.37 13.42
CA TYR A 189 2.07 10.55 14.25
C TYR A 189 0.90 11.53 14.04
N LYS A 190 0.43 11.68 12.80
CA LYS A 190 -0.69 12.57 12.45
C LYS A 190 -2.05 12.01 12.88
N ILE A 191 -2.32 10.72 12.65
CA ILE A 191 -3.64 10.11 12.93
C ILE A 191 -3.67 9.35 14.26
N GLY A 192 -2.54 9.17 14.93
CA GLY A 192 -2.42 8.39 16.17
C GLY A 192 -2.38 6.87 15.94
N TYR A 193 -1.76 6.16 16.89
CA TYR A 193 -1.64 4.69 16.91
C TYR A 193 -2.85 3.97 17.53
N MET A 194 -3.69 4.70 18.25
CA MET A 194 -4.84 4.13 18.97
C MET A 194 -6.12 4.52 18.25
N GLU A 195 -7.12 3.64 18.33
CA GLU A 195 -8.43 3.90 17.76
C GLU A 195 -9.13 5.04 18.51
N ASN A 196 -9.83 5.87 17.75
CA ASN A 196 -10.69 6.93 18.26
C ASN A 196 -12.08 6.71 17.66
N ASP A 197 -13.09 6.59 18.52
CA ASP A 197 -14.45 6.24 18.10
C ASP A 197 -15.06 7.28 17.17
N ASN A 198 -14.62 8.54 17.28
CA ASN A 198 -15.08 9.67 16.48
C ASN A 198 -14.43 9.75 15.08
N ASP A 199 -13.48 8.89 14.75
CA ASP A 199 -12.84 8.92 13.43
C ASP A 199 -13.77 8.42 12.32
N ASP A 200 -13.60 9.00 11.13
CA ASP A 200 -14.18 8.46 9.90
C ASP A 200 -13.72 7.00 9.67
N PRO A 201 -14.59 6.11 9.16
CA PRO A 201 -14.25 4.71 8.91
C PRO A 201 -12.98 4.52 8.06
N HIS A 202 -12.71 5.39 7.08
CA HIS A 202 -11.51 5.28 6.26
C HIS A 202 -10.24 5.58 7.05
N ILE A 203 -10.30 6.49 8.03
CA ILE A 203 -9.18 6.76 8.94
C ILE A 203 -8.95 5.58 9.88
N LYS A 204 -10.03 4.94 10.36
CA LYS A 204 -9.93 3.71 11.16
C LYS A 204 -9.23 2.59 10.37
N CYS A 205 -9.67 2.32 9.14
CA CYS A 205 -9.02 1.33 8.26
C CYS A 205 -7.57 1.70 7.92
N LEU A 206 -7.30 2.98 7.62
CA LEU A 206 -5.94 3.46 7.33
C LEU A 206 -5.01 3.25 8.52
N ARG A 207 -5.46 3.56 9.73
CA ARG A 207 -4.70 3.36 10.96
C ARG A 207 -4.41 1.89 11.21
N GLN A 208 -5.39 1.01 11.00
CA GLN A 208 -5.22 -0.43 11.22
C GLN A 208 -4.12 -1.00 10.33
N GLU A 209 -4.17 -0.72 9.02
CA GLU A 209 -3.13 -1.16 8.08
C GLU A 209 -1.77 -0.53 8.41
N ALA A 210 -1.74 0.79 8.69
CA ALA A 210 -0.50 1.48 8.99
C ALA A 210 0.16 0.95 10.27
N ALA A 211 -0.61 0.76 11.35
CA ALA A 211 -0.11 0.21 12.61
C ALA A 211 0.33 -1.25 12.45
N LYS A 212 -0.40 -2.06 11.67
CA LYS A 212 0.01 -3.43 11.34
C LYS A 212 1.40 -3.44 10.71
N TRP A 213 1.58 -2.69 9.63
CA TRP A 213 2.86 -2.69 8.91
C TRP A 213 3.99 -2.02 9.70
N ALA A 214 3.71 -0.94 10.44
CA ALA A 214 4.72 -0.30 11.28
C ALA A 214 5.30 -1.28 12.32
N CYS A 215 4.43 -2.03 12.99
CA CYS A 215 4.87 -3.04 13.97
C CYS A 215 5.66 -4.19 13.31
N VAL A 216 5.20 -4.72 12.16
CA VAL A 216 5.90 -5.76 11.40
C VAL A 216 7.30 -5.30 10.98
N LEU A 217 7.43 -4.03 10.57
CA LEU A 217 8.70 -3.41 10.20
C LEU A 217 9.56 -3.01 11.40
N GLY A 218 9.10 -3.24 12.63
CA GLY A 218 9.88 -3.05 13.85
C GLY A 218 9.75 -1.68 14.49
N ASP A 219 8.70 -0.92 14.20
CA ASP A 219 8.43 0.35 14.89
C ASP A 219 8.30 0.14 16.41
N ARG A 220 9.13 0.84 17.17
CA ARG A 220 9.17 0.70 18.63
C ARG A 220 7.93 1.30 19.29
N ILE A 221 7.38 2.38 18.75
CA ILE A 221 6.20 3.04 19.30
C ILE A 221 4.99 2.12 19.15
N CYS A 222 4.81 1.58 17.94
CA CYS A 222 3.78 0.60 17.60
C CYS A 222 3.81 -0.59 18.56
N LYS A 223 4.97 -1.23 18.71
CA LYS A 223 5.13 -2.39 19.61
C LYS A 223 4.85 -2.05 21.08
N LYS A 224 5.27 -0.87 21.56
CA LYS A 224 4.93 -0.38 22.90
C LYS A 224 3.44 -0.15 23.08
N LYS A 225 2.75 0.39 22.07
CA LYS A 225 1.29 0.59 22.08
C LYS A 225 0.53 -0.73 22.04
N ALA A 226 0.99 -1.71 21.25
CA ALA A 226 0.44 -3.05 21.25
C ALA A 226 0.58 -3.71 22.63
N LEU A 227 1.77 -3.65 23.24
CA LEU A 227 2.01 -4.17 24.59
C LEU A 227 1.13 -3.48 25.64
N PHE A 228 0.98 -2.16 25.56
CA PHE A 228 0.11 -1.42 26.47
C PHE A 228 -1.35 -1.89 26.37
N ASN A 229 -1.89 -2.03 25.15
CA ASN A 229 -3.24 -2.51 24.92
C ASN A 229 -3.41 -3.97 25.37
N LEU A 230 -2.40 -4.82 25.14
CA LEU A 230 -2.40 -6.20 25.61
C LEU A 230 -2.48 -6.26 27.15
N LYS A 231 -1.61 -5.54 27.86
CA LYS A 231 -1.64 -5.49 29.34
C LYS A 231 -2.98 -4.96 29.87
N ARG A 232 -3.53 -3.92 29.24
CA ARG A 232 -4.84 -3.36 29.62
C ARG A 232 -5.97 -4.38 29.41
N HIS A 233 -5.95 -5.10 28.30
CA HIS A 233 -6.92 -6.16 28.01
C HIS A 233 -6.82 -7.30 29.02
N LEU A 234 -5.61 -7.80 29.28
CA LEU A 234 -5.38 -8.90 30.22
C LEU A 234 -5.75 -8.55 31.67
N ALA A 235 -5.58 -7.29 32.09
CA ALA A 235 -5.98 -6.85 33.42
C ALA A 235 -7.49 -6.94 33.67
N ASN A 236 -8.33 -6.78 32.63
CA ASN A 236 -9.76 -6.94 32.72
C ASN A 236 -10.38 -7.18 31.34
N GLN A 237 -10.53 -8.44 30.94
CA GLN A 237 -10.96 -8.81 29.58
C GLN A 237 -12.43 -8.45 29.30
N THR A 238 -13.27 -8.37 30.34
CA THR A 238 -14.70 -8.07 30.18
C THR A 238 -14.95 -6.58 29.95
N HIS A 239 -14.20 -5.72 30.63
CA HIS A 239 -14.31 -4.27 30.49
C HIS A 239 -13.42 -3.72 29.38
N ASN A 240 -12.19 -4.24 29.23
CA ASN A 240 -11.23 -3.79 28.22
C ASN A 240 -11.26 -4.67 26.97
N LYS A 241 -12.43 -4.85 26.36
CA LYS A 241 -12.58 -5.70 25.17
C LYS A 241 -11.75 -5.16 24.00
N LEU A 242 -11.06 -6.08 23.33
CA LEU A 242 -10.41 -5.79 22.05
C LEU A 242 -11.41 -5.96 20.91
N LEU A 243 -11.43 -4.99 20.01
CA LEU A 243 -12.18 -5.09 18.76
C LEU A 243 -11.61 -6.24 17.91
N PRO A 244 -12.45 -6.99 17.18
CA PRO A 244 -12.01 -8.19 16.45
C PRO A 244 -10.78 -7.95 15.56
N TRP A 245 -10.77 -6.86 14.80
CA TRP A 245 -9.68 -6.50 13.88
C TRP A 245 -8.37 -6.08 14.58
N TRP A 246 -8.40 -5.69 15.85
CA TRP A 246 -7.19 -5.36 16.62
C TRP A 246 -6.63 -6.55 17.41
N LYS A 247 -7.38 -7.64 17.59
CA LYS A 247 -6.93 -8.79 18.40
C LYS A 247 -5.56 -9.30 17.94
N LYS A 248 -5.46 -9.71 16.66
CA LYS A 248 -4.21 -10.24 16.11
C LYS A 248 -3.06 -9.25 16.26
N TRP A 249 -3.29 -7.97 15.97
CA TRP A 249 -2.28 -6.93 16.10
C TRP A 249 -1.82 -6.77 17.56
N THR A 250 -2.75 -6.71 18.52
CA THR A 250 -2.46 -6.50 19.94
C THR A 250 -1.72 -7.68 20.53
N TYR A 251 -2.21 -8.90 20.32
CA TYR A 251 -1.58 -10.11 20.84
C TYR A 251 -0.21 -10.32 20.20
N CYS A 252 -0.12 -10.40 18.87
CA CYS A 252 1.12 -10.74 18.19
C CYS A 252 2.23 -9.72 18.49
N ASN A 253 1.95 -8.42 18.31
CA ASN A 253 2.97 -7.40 18.49
C ASN A 253 3.27 -7.12 19.96
N GLY A 254 2.28 -7.25 20.86
CA GLY A 254 2.49 -7.12 22.29
C GLY A 254 3.38 -8.25 22.83
N LEU A 255 3.07 -9.50 22.49
CA LEU A 255 3.85 -10.66 22.90
C LEU A 255 5.27 -10.62 22.34
N SER A 256 5.46 -10.15 21.11
CA SER A 256 6.78 -10.05 20.48
C SER A 256 7.79 -9.18 21.25
N VAL A 257 7.34 -8.31 22.15
CA VAL A 257 8.21 -7.45 22.97
C VAL A 257 8.01 -7.63 24.47
N SER A 258 7.23 -8.62 24.87
CA SER A 258 6.92 -8.88 26.26
C SER A 258 7.68 -10.09 26.78
N HIS A 259 7.88 -10.12 28.09
CA HIS A 259 8.25 -11.33 28.84
C HIS A 259 7.05 -11.82 29.66
N ILE A 260 5.83 -11.57 29.19
CA ILE A 260 4.62 -12.02 29.90
C ILE A 260 4.53 -13.55 29.70
N PRO A 261 4.52 -14.35 30.78
CA PRO A 261 4.33 -15.80 30.68
C PRO A 261 3.00 -16.12 30.00
N PHE A 262 2.95 -17.16 29.17
CA PHE A 262 1.71 -17.51 28.45
C PHE A 262 0.53 -17.82 29.37
N ASP A 263 0.77 -18.36 30.58
CA ASP A 263 -0.26 -18.62 31.59
C ASP A 263 -1.00 -17.33 32.03
N ASN A 264 -0.33 -16.18 31.96
CA ASN A 264 -0.94 -14.88 32.25
C ASN A 264 -1.68 -14.28 31.04
N VAL A 265 -1.42 -14.80 29.83
CA VAL A 265 -2.03 -14.34 28.58
C VAL A 265 -3.29 -15.15 28.29
N PHE A 266 -3.23 -16.46 28.57
CA PHE A 266 -4.29 -17.41 28.34
C PHE A 266 -4.65 -18.02 29.70
N ASN A 267 -5.78 -17.58 30.27
CA ASN A 267 -6.27 -18.06 31.56
C ASN A 267 -6.42 -19.59 31.63
N ASN A 268 -6.53 -20.26 30.48
CA ASN A 268 -6.57 -21.71 30.37
C ASN A 268 -5.87 -22.19 29.09
N LEU A 269 -4.54 -22.08 29.06
CA LEU A 269 -3.72 -22.46 27.89
C LEU A 269 -3.98 -23.90 27.45
N ASP A 270 -4.17 -24.84 28.39
CA ASP A 270 -4.44 -26.25 28.11
C ASP A 270 -5.76 -26.47 27.34
N GLU A 271 -6.85 -25.82 27.76
CA GLU A 271 -8.15 -25.90 27.08
C GLU A 271 -8.06 -25.29 25.67
N MET A 272 -7.31 -24.19 25.51
CA MET A 272 -7.14 -23.53 24.22
C MET A 272 -6.30 -24.37 23.25
N LEU A 273 -5.23 -25.01 23.74
CA LEU A 273 -4.42 -25.95 22.97
C LEU A 273 -5.23 -27.19 22.54
N GLU A 274 -6.20 -27.62 23.36
CA GLU A 274 -7.10 -28.73 23.03
C GLU A 274 -8.12 -28.41 21.93
N THR A 275 -8.49 -27.13 21.79
CA THR A 275 -9.40 -26.68 20.71
C THR A 275 -8.71 -26.48 19.36
N GLU A 276 -7.37 -26.59 19.29
CA GLU A 276 -6.55 -26.36 18.09
C GLU A 276 -6.91 -25.08 17.31
N ASN A 277 -7.33 -24.01 18.02
CA ASN A 277 -7.78 -22.79 17.36
C ASN A 277 -6.64 -22.13 16.55
N PRO A 278 -6.76 -22.01 15.21
CA PRO A 278 -5.70 -21.46 14.37
C PRO A 278 -5.29 -20.02 14.73
N GLU A 279 -6.23 -19.18 15.18
CA GLU A 279 -5.92 -17.81 15.60
C GLU A 279 -5.01 -17.80 16.84
N THR A 280 -5.27 -18.71 17.78
CA THR A 280 -4.45 -18.84 18.99
C THR A 280 -3.03 -19.28 18.65
N MET A 281 -2.89 -20.30 17.81
CA MET A 281 -1.59 -20.81 17.38
C MET A 281 -0.78 -19.74 16.66
N GLU A 282 -1.41 -18.94 15.81
CA GLU A 282 -0.76 -17.82 15.14
C GLU A 282 -0.30 -16.73 16.13
N THR A 283 -1.08 -16.43 17.18
CA THR A 283 -0.65 -15.46 18.20
C THR A 283 0.51 -15.95 19.06
N LEU A 284 0.55 -17.25 19.38
CA LEU A 284 1.65 -17.86 20.13
C LEU A 284 2.96 -17.72 19.36
N ALA A 285 2.95 -18.03 18.06
CA ALA A 285 4.12 -17.94 17.18
C ALA A 285 4.77 -16.55 17.11
N CYS A 286 4.08 -15.50 17.55
CA CYS A 286 4.62 -14.14 17.60
C CYS A 286 5.48 -13.85 18.85
N SER A 287 5.48 -14.74 19.85
CA SER A 287 6.31 -14.58 21.03
C SER A 287 7.79 -14.71 20.70
N ASN A 288 8.62 -13.86 21.30
CA ASN A 288 10.08 -14.00 21.22
C ASN A 288 10.65 -14.89 22.34
N ASN A 289 9.80 -15.44 23.22
CA ASN A 289 10.24 -16.38 24.24
C ASN A 289 10.33 -17.80 23.67
N PHE A 290 11.51 -18.13 23.15
CA PHE A 290 11.80 -19.45 22.58
C PHE A 290 11.60 -20.59 23.58
N SER A 291 11.88 -20.38 24.87
CA SER A 291 11.70 -21.42 25.90
C SER A 291 10.23 -21.78 26.06
N ASP A 292 9.37 -20.77 26.10
CA ASP A 292 7.93 -20.97 26.25
C ASP A 292 7.28 -21.53 24.97
N LEU A 293 7.78 -21.14 23.79
CA LEU A 293 7.34 -21.74 22.53
C LEU A 293 7.74 -23.21 22.41
N PHE A 294 8.95 -23.55 22.86
CA PHE A 294 9.44 -24.92 22.87
C PHE A 294 8.62 -25.78 23.85
N SER A 295 8.35 -25.29 25.07
CA SER A 295 7.52 -26.04 26.03
C SER A 295 6.12 -26.32 25.50
N ILE A 296 5.46 -25.33 24.88
CA ILE A 296 4.14 -25.48 24.25
C ILE A 296 4.18 -26.49 23.10
N PHE A 297 5.19 -26.39 22.21
CA PHE A 297 5.33 -27.32 21.09
C PHE A 297 5.52 -28.77 21.57
N PHE A 298 6.33 -28.97 22.62
CA PHE A 298 6.50 -30.28 23.24
C PHE A 298 5.22 -30.82 23.87
N GLN A 299 4.46 -29.96 24.57
CA GLN A 299 3.16 -30.35 25.13
C GLN A 299 2.18 -30.79 24.04
N LEU A 300 2.14 -30.08 22.90
CA LEU A 300 1.29 -30.45 21.75
C LEU A 300 1.73 -31.77 21.10
N GLN A 301 3.04 -31.98 20.86
CA GLN A 301 3.54 -33.24 20.30
C GLN A 301 3.30 -34.43 21.24
N MET A 302 3.49 -34.24 22.55
CA MET A 302 3.20 -35.25 23.56
C MET A 302 1.72 -35.57 23.67
N LYS A 303 0.79 -34.66 23.32
CA LYS A 303 -0.65 -34.99 23.28
C LYS A 303 -1.04 -35.77 22.01
N GLN A 304 -0.33 -35.60 20.89
CA GLN A 304 -0.60 -36.34 19.64
C GLN A 304 -0.10 -37.79 19.65
N THR A 305 0.92 -38.12 20.45
CA THR A 305 1.48 -39.48 20.54
C THR A 305 0.65 -40.45 21.40
N TRP A 306 -0.40 -39.97 22.07
CA TRP A 306 -1.28 -40.76 22.94
C TRP A 306 -2.74 -40.85 22.45
N LYS A 307 -3.00 -40.54 21.17
CA LYS A 307 -4.25 -40.85 20.45
C LYS A 307 -4.00 -41.94 19.42
#